data_AF-A0A963BQE5-F1
#
_entry.id   AF-A0A963BQE5-F1
#
_cell.length_a   1.000
_cell.length_b   1.000
_cell.length_c   1.000
_cell.angle_alpha   90.00
_cell.angle_beta   90.00
_cell.angle_gamma   90.00
#
_symmetry.space_group_name_H-M   'P 1'
#
loop_
_entity.id
_entity.type
_entity.pdbx_description
1 polymer ?
#
loop_
_entity_poly.entity_id
_entity_poly.type
_entity_poly.pdbx_seq_one_letter_code
_entity_poly.pdbx_strand_id
1 'polypeptide(L)'
;MWYWFNPSNHRYYQADLVLDLFGEWTLVCAWGGYDTLRGNHAITGVASYADGLRKIEAMGTRREKRGYIAVPSFAGWASRIATAEGETYSPRQKLVQSSDIQAAEFALE
;
A
#
# COMPACT_ATOMS: atom_id res chain seq x y z
N MET A 1 -3.61 -6.21 0.34
CA MET A 1 -2.97 -5.00 -0.24
C MET A 1 -1.49 -5.26 -0.38
N TRP A 2 -0.93 -5.03 -1.56
CA TRP A 2 0.51 -5.06 -1.81
C TRP A 2 0.99 -3.63 -2.09
N TYR A 3 2.13 -3.28 -1.51
CA TYR A 3 2.70 -1.94 -1.64
C TYR A 3 4.19 -2.03 -1.94
N TRP A 4 4.63 -1.22 -2.88
CA TRP A 4 6.02 -1.09 -3.26
C TRP A 4 6.42 0.37 -3.26
N PHE A 5 7.59 0.67 -2.70
CA PHE A 5 8.14 2.01 -2.65
C PHE A 5 9.51 2.04 -3.32
N ASN A 6 9.78 3.07 -4.11
CA ASN A 6 11.09 3.28 -4.70
C ASN A 6 11.79 4.44 -3.97
N PRO A 7 12.82 4.15 -3.13
CA PRO A 7 13.50 5.19 -2.36
C PRO A 7 14.35 6.14 -3.21
N SER A 8 14.73 5.76 -4.44
CA SER A 8 15.57 6.62 -5.29
C SER A 8 14.81 7.79 -5.91
N ASN A 9 13.50 7.66 -6.09
CA ASN A 9 12.67 8.66 -6.79
C ASN A 9 11.33 8.93 -6.09
N HIS A 10 11.18 8.42 -4.87
CA HIS A 10 10.02 8.61 -4.01
C HIS A 10 8.69 8.29 -4.70
N ARG A 11 8.66 7.21 -5.49
CA ARG A 11 7.42 6.74 -6.13
C ARG A 11 6.88 5.52 -5.43
N TYR A 12 5.56 5.44 -5.36
CA TYR A 12 4.88 4.26 -4.87
C TYR A 12 4.13 3.54 -5.99
N TYR A 13 3.92 2.25 -5.76
CA TYR A 13 3.02 1.40 -6.52
C TYR A 13 2.24 0.55 -5.54
N GLN A 14 0.94 0.48 -5.72
CA GLN A 14 0.02 -0.29 -4.89
C GLN A 14 -0.81 -1.21 -5.78
N ALA A 15 -1.10 -2.41 -5.28
CA ALA A 15 -2.03 -3.33 -5.89
C ALA A 15 -2.98 -3.92 -4.83
N ASP A 16 -4.27 -3.95 -5.15
CA ASP A 16 -5.33 -4.53 -4.35
C ASP A 16 -6.12 -5.52 -5.20
N LEU A 17 -6.31 -6.72 -4.67
CA LEU A 17 -7.17 -7.74 -5.27
C LEU A 17 -8.45 -7.79 -4.45
N VAL A 18 -9.56 -7.38 -5.05
CA VAL A 18 -10.84 -7.19 -4.38
C VAL A 18 -11.95 -7.88 -5.17
N LEU A 19 -13.03 -8.24 -4.51
CA LEU A 19 -14.28 -8.62 -5.17
C LEU A 19 -15.04 -7.34 -5.52
N ASP A 20 -15.57 -7.27 -6.73
CA ASP A 20 -16.48 -6.20 -7.14
C ASP A 20 -17.92 -6.44 -6.64
N LEU A 21 -18.85 -5.56 -7.03
CA LEU A 21 -20.25 -5.65 -6.64
C LEU A 21 -21.00 -6.85 -7.24
N PHE A 22 -20.43 -7.50 -8.25
CA PHE A 22 -20.98 -8.69 -8.90
C PHE A 22 -20.30 -9.98 -8.42
N GLY A 23 -19.35 -9.88 -7.49
CA GLY A 23 -18.59 -11.01 -6.97
C GLY A 23 -17.47 -11.46 -7.93
N GLU A 24 -17.11 -10.64 -8.91
CA GLU A 24 -15.97 -10.90 -9.78
C GLU A 24 -14.68 -10.35 -9.17
N TRP A 25 -13.56 -11.05 -9.41
CA TRP A 25 -12.27 -10.60 -8.93
C TRP A 25 -11.75 -9.45 -9.78
N THR A 26 -11.34 -8.38 -9.10
CA THR A 26 -10.81 -7.17 -9.71
C THR A 26 -9.46 -6.81 -9.09
N LEU A 27 -8.48 -6.56 -9.96
CA LEU A 27 -7.18 -6.02 -9.59
C LEU A 27 -7.20 -4.50 -9.76
N VAL A 28 -7.10 -3.78 -8.66
CA VAL A 28 -6.94 -2.32 -8.62
C VAL A 28 -5.48 -2.00 -8.38
N CYS A 29 -4.89 -1.19 -9.26
CA CYS A 29 -3.52 -0.72 -9.14
C CYS A 29 -3.51 0.81 -9.04
N ALA A 30 -2.65 1.37 -8.19
CA ALA A 30 -2.43 2.80 -8.08
C ALA A 30 -0.93 3.11 -8.03
N TRP A 31 -0.50 4.22 -8.63
CA TRP A 31 0.89 4.64 -8.60
C TRP A 31 1.01 6.15 -8.70
N GLY A 32 2.07 6.70 -8.11
CA GLY A 32 2.27 8.14 -8.06
C GLY A 32 3.60 8.52 -7.42
N GLY A 33 3.87 9.82 -7.39
CA GLY A 33 4.89 10.36 -6.49
C GLY A 33 4.35 10.36 -5.07
N TYR A 34 5.14 9.90 -4.10
CA TYR A 34 4.78 9.86 -2.69
C TYR A 34 4.54 11.26 -2.13
N ASP A 35 5.38 12.21 -2.54
CA ASP A 35 5.35 13.61 -2.08
C ASP A 35 4.40 14.50 -2.89
N THR A 36 3.63 13.92 -3.81
CA THR A 36 2.81 14.70 -4.75
C THR A 36 1.38 14.20 -4.79
N LEU A 37 0.43 15.11 -5.00
CA LEU A 37 -0.97 14.76 -5.29
C LEU A 37 -1.17 14.20 -6.71
N ARG A 38 -0.10 13.78 -7.39
CA ARG A 38 -0.12 13.29 -8.76
C ARG A 38 0.09 11.78 -8.78
N GLY A 39 -0.87 11.10 -9.38
CA GLY A 39 -0.84 9.66 -9.59
C GLY A 39 -1.86 9.25 -10.63
N ASN A 40 -1.85 7.96 -10.94
CA ASN A 40 -2.85 7.32 -11.77
C ASN A 40 -3.23 5.98 -11.15
N HIS A 41 -4.33 5.43 -11.65
CA HIS A 41 -4.78 4.10 -11.28
C HIS A 41 -5.20 3.33 -12.52
N ALA A 42 -5.23 2.01 -12.40
CA ALA A 42 -5.81 1.09 -13.38
C ALA A 42 -6.64 0.05 -12.64
N ILE A 43 -7.75 -0.33 -13.25
CA ILE A 43 -8.65 -1.37 -12.74
C ILE A 43 -8.73 -2.43 -13.83
N THR A 44 -8.59 -3.69 -13.45
CA THR A 44 -8.58 -4.80 -14.40
C THR A 44 -9.27 -6.01 -13.79
N GLY A 45 -10.31 -6.51 -14.46
CA GLY A 45 -10.95 -7.78 -14.08
C GLY A 45 -9.97 -8.94 -14.22
N VAL A 46 -10.05 -9.90 -13.30
CA VAL A 46 -9.27 -11.13 -13.32
C VAL A 46 -10.18 -12.33 -13.11
N ALA A 47 -9.93 -13.41 -13.84
CA ALA A 47 -10.84 -14.55 -13.88
C ALA A 47 -10.97 -15.29 -12.54
N SER A 48 -9.95 -15.19 -11.67
CA SER A 48 -9.97 -15.80 -10.34
C SER A 48 -9.02 -15.09 -9.39
N TYR A 49 -9.18 -15.37 -8.09
CA TYR A 49 -8.24 -14.94 -7.05
C TYR A 49 -6.81 -15.40 -7.36
N ALA A 50 -6.64 -16.67 -7.76
CA ALA A 50 -5.34 -17.24 -8.07
C ALA A 50 -4.67 -16.55 -9.28
N ASP A 51 -5.45 -16.20 -10.31
CA ASP A 51 -4.93 -15.43 -11.45
C ASP A 51 -4.54 -14.01 -11.04
N GLY A 52 -5.32 -13.40 -10.15
CA GLY A 52 -4.99 -12.11 -9.54
C GLY A 52 -3.67 -12.15 -8.78
N LEU A 53 -3.46 -13.17 -7.93
CA LEU A 53 -2.21 -13.37 -7.20
C LEU A 53 -1.01 -13.56 -8.14
N ARG A 54 -1.13 -14.37 -9.19
CA ARG A 54 -0.06 -14.57 -10.17
C ARG A 54 0.30 -13.27 -10.90
N LYS A 55 -0.70 -12.43 -11.21
CA LYS A 55 -0.45 -11.09 -11.78
C LYS A 55 0.28 -10.18 -10.79
N ILE A 56 -0.10 -10.19 -9.52
CA ILE A 56 0.53 -9.38 -8.47
C ILE A 56 1.97 -9.80 -8.23
N GLU A 57 2.27 -11.10 -8.20
CA GLU A 57 3.62 -11.62 -8.10
C GLU A 57 4.49 -11.16 -9.28
N ALA A 58 3.98 -11.30 -10.51
CA ALA A 58 4.67 -10.82 -11.71
C ALA A 58 4.88 -9.29 -11.68
N MET A 59 3.95 -8.52 -11.11
CA MET A 59 4.14 -7.09 -10.85
C MET A 59 5.27 -6.86 -9.85
N GLY A 60 5.28 -7.57 -8.73
CA GLY A 60 6.32 -7.49 -7.70
C GLY A 60 7.72 -7.68 -8.27
N THR A 61 7.94 -8.77 -9.01
CA THR A 61 9.22 -9.03 -9.68
C THR A 61 9.62 -7.89 -10.64
N ARG A 62 8.66 -7.31 -11.37
CA ARG A 62 8.93 -6.16 -12.26
C ARG A 62 9.27 -4.89 -11.48
N ARG A 63 8.69 -4.69 -10.29
CA ARG A 63 8.95 -3.53 -9.43
C ARG A 63 10.33 -3.63 -8.76
N GLU A 64 10.68 -4.81 -8.27
CA GLU A 64 12.01 -5.09 -7.70
C GLU A 64 13.12 -4.81 -8.71
N LYS A 65 12.98 -5.29 -9.95
CA LYS A 65 13.92 -4.98 -11.05
C LYS A 65 14.05 -3.49 -11.36
N ARG A 66 13.12 -2.66 -10.91
CA ARG A 66 13.10 -1.19 -11.09
C ARG A 66 13.47 -0.44 -9.80
N GLY A 67 14.05 -1.12 -8.82
CA GLY A 67 14.52 -0.52 -7.56
C GLY A 67 13.40 -0.21 -6.58
N TYR A 68 12.21 -0.80 -6.74
CA TYR A 68 11.20 -0.75 -5.69
C TYR A 68 11.44 -1.84 -4.65
N ILE A 69 11.17 -1.51 -3.39
CA ILE A 69 11.15 -2.44 -2.27
C ILE A 69 9.70 -2.76 -1.91
N ALA A 70 9.40 -4.03 -1.68
CA ALA A 70 8.11 -4.45 -1.14
C ALA A 70 8.00 -3.96 0.32
N VAL A 71 6.90 -3.28 0.64
CA VAL A 71 6.60 -2.79 1.98
C VAL A 71 5.56 -3.73 2.60
N PRO A 72 5.88 -4.42 3.70
CA PRO A 72 4.91 -5.28 4.37
C PRO A 72 3.71 -4.44 4.83
N SER A 73 2.51 -4.83 4.41
CA SER A 73 1.30 -4.15 4.88
C SER A 73 1.09 -4.45 6.36
N PHE A 74 0.95 -3.38 7.16
CA PHE A 74 0.50 -3.29 8.55
C PHE A 74 1.50 -3.34 9.73
N ALA A 75 2.71 -3.88 9.65
CA ALA A 75 3.63 -3.85 10.81
C ALA A 75 4.80 -2.86 10.69
N GLY A 76 5.28 -2.57 9.47
CA GLY A 76 6.51 -1.81 9.28
C GLY A 76 6.36 -0.30 9.17
N TRP A 77 5.18 0.20 8.79
CA TRP A 77 5.00 1.63 8.51
C TRP A 77 4.71 2.44 9.78
N ALA A 78 4.01 1.85 10.77
CA ALA A 78 3.84 2.45 12.10
C ALA A 78 5.17 2.46 12.88
N SER A 79 5.98 1.39 12.82
CA SER A 79 7.24 1.32 13.57
C SER A 79 8.36 2.21 13.03
N ARG A 80 8.39 2.55 11.72
CA ARG A 80 9.46 3.40 11.15
C ARG A 80 9.22 4.91 11.33
N ILE A 81 7.98 5.32 11.55
CA ILE A 81 7.64 6.72 11.85
C ILE A 81 7.92 7.04 13.32
N ALA A 82 7.80 6.06 14.23
CA ALA A 82 8.04 6.26 15.66
C ALA A 82 9.49 6.67 16.02
N THR A 83 10.47 6.46 15.15
CA THR A 83 11.90 6.74 15.45
C THR A 83 12.41 8.07 14.88
N ALA A 84 11.70 8.67 13.92
CA ALA A 84 12.09 9.96 13.35
C ALA A 84 11.04 11.00 13.74
N GLU A 85 11.27 11.64 14.89
CA GLU A 85 10.65 12.91 15.27
C GLU A 85 9.12 12.91 15.39
N GLY A 86 8.58 12.24 16.42
CA GLY A 86 7.39 12.69 17.18
C GLY A 86 6.07 13.04 16.47
N GLU A 87 5.95 12.91 15.15
CA GLU A 87 4.80 13.34 14.36
C GLU A 87 4.32 12.22 13.45
N THR A 88 3.07 11.81 13.66
CA THR A 88 2.46 10.66 13.00
C THR A 88 1.93 11.06 11.62
N TYR A 89 2.55 10.59 10.54
CA TYR A 89 2.08 10.85 9.17
C TYR A 89 1.33 9.65 8.58
N SER A 90 0.05 9.84 8.28
CA SER A 90 -0.78 8.88 7.53
C SER A 90 -1.01 9.39 6.10
N PRO A 91 -0.53 8.71 5.04
CA PRO A 91 -0.67 9.21 3.67
C PRO A 91 -2.09 9.08 3.08
N ARG A 92 -3.04 8.41 3.75
CA ARG A 92 -4.36 8.13 3.15
C ARG A 92 -5.51 8.99 3.66
N GLN A 93 -5.40 9.64 4.81
CA GLN A 93 -6.40 10.59 5.31
C GLN A 93 -5.73 11.64 6.21
N LYS A 94 -6.30 12.85 6.21
CA LYS A 94 -5.91 14.05 6.98
C LYS A 94 -5.42 13.73 8.40
N LEU A 95 -4.50 14.58 8.89
CA LEU A 95 -4.07 14.74 10.29
C LEU A 95 -4.97 13.98 11.28
N VAL A 96 -4.51 12.84 11.78
CA VAL A 96 -5.06 12.27 13.01
C VAL A 96 -4.33 12.99 14.13
N GLN A 97 -5.07 13.74 14.95
CA GLN A 97 -4.51 14.42 16.12
C GLN A 97 -4.03 13.37 17.13
N SER A 98 -2.94 13.69 17.82
CA SER A 98 -2.17 12.80 18.71
C SER A 98 -2.97 12.12 19.84
N SER A 99 -4.22 12.47 20.08
CA SER A 99 -5.07 11.90 21.13
C SER A 99 -5.66 10.53 20.80
N ASP A 100 -5.66 10.11 19.54
CA ASP A 100 -6.41 8.91 19.11
C ASP A 100 -5.55 7.62 19.07
N ILE A 101 -4.26 7.70 19.41
CA ILE A 101 -3.32 6.57 19.33
C ILE A 101 -3.41 5.65 20.57
N GLN A 102 -3.99 6.11 21.68
CA GLN A 102 -4.05 5.33 22.93
C GLN A 102 -5.04 4.15 22.92
N ALA A 103 -5.84 3.98 21.86
CA ALA A 103 -6.84 2.89 21.81
C ALA A 103 -6.34 1.60 21.12
N ALA A 104 -5.19 1.62 20.42
CA ALA A 104 -4.72 0.44 19.69
C ALA A 104 -3.78 -0.47 20.48
N GLU A 105 -3.31 -0.04 21.66
CA GLU A 105 -2.33 -0.77 22.47
C GLU A 105 -2.97 -1.81 23.42
N PHE A 106 -4.30 -1.96 23.41
CA PHE A 106 -5.02 -2.82 24.37
C PHE A 106 -5.80 -4.00 23.75
N ALA A 107 -5.50 -4.38 22.51
CA ALA A 107 -6.22 -5.47 21.81
C ALA A 107 -5.31 -6.61 21.30
N LEU A 108 -4.21 -6.88 22.00
CA LEU A 108 -3.52 -8.16 21.95
C LEU A 108 -3.14 -8.49 23.40
N GLU A 109 -3.86 -9.45 23.99
CA GLU A 109 -3.65 -9.99 25.34
C GLU A 109 -2.18 -10.35 25.65
#